data_AF-A0AAD9X2T7-F1
#
_entry.id   AF-A0AAD9X2T7-F1
#
_cell.length_a   1.000
_cell.length_b   1.000
_cell.length_c   1.000
_cell.angle_alpha   90.00
_cell.angle_beta   90.00
_cell.angle_gamma   90.00
#
_symmetry.space_group_name_H-M   'P 1'
#
loop_
_entity.id
_entity.type
_entity.pdbx_description
1 polymer ?
#
loop_
_entity_poly.entity_id
_entity_poly.type
_entity_poly.pdbx_seq_one_letter_code
_entity_poly.pdbx_strand_id
1 'polypeptide(L)'
;MQDFKPISLVGSMYKILVKVLASHTENVINTIIGDSQIAFVKNHQILDNFVIAKEIINMWKNDNLGGLLVKLDFEKAYYCVDNGVLDSIMREMGFGEKWRRWMSSYITTLMLSVLVNGSPTSQFGMETELHQGDPLSPFIFNFVTEVRGFKQLVHESLPLRLDDQC
;
A
#
# COMPACT_ATOMS: atom_id res chain seq x y z
N MET A 1 10.17 -15.75 -18.81
CA MET A 1 9.80 -14.38 -19.24
C MET A 1 9.04 -13.61 -18.15
N GLN A 2 9.01 -14.06 -16.88
CA GLN A 2 8.20 -13.46 -15.80
C GLN A 2 9.01 -12.62 -14.79
N ASP A 3 10.32 -12.44 -14.98
CA ASP A 3 11.19 -11.81 -13.97
C ASP A 3 11.77 -10.45 -14.38
N PHE A 4 11.30 -9.87 -15.49
CA PHE A 4 11.76 -8.54 -15.89
C PHE A 4 11.04 -7.47 -15.07
N LYS A 5 11.79 -6.76 -14.22
CA LYS A 5 11.36 -5.51 -13.59
C LYS A 5 11.87 -4.33 -14.41
N PRO A 6 11.07 -3.76 -15.32
CA PRO A 6 11.51 -2.65 -16.15
C PRO A 6 11.77 -1.41 -15.29
N ILE A 7 12.89 -0.73 -15.54
CA ILE A 7 13.22 0.54 -14.89
C ILE A 7 12.51 1.65 -15.66
N SER A 8 11.61 2.38 -15.00
CA SER A 8 10.89 3.49 -15.61
C SER A 8 11.71 4.78 -15.58
N LEU A 9 11.95 5.37 -16.74
CA LEU A 9 12.57 6.69 -16.86
C LEU A 9 11.50 7.77 -16.75
N VAL A 10 11.29 8.29 -15.54
CA VAL A 10 10.31 9.34 -15.27
C VAL A 10 10.98 10.72 -15.22
N GLY A 11 10.28 11.75 -15.73
CA GLY A 11 10.75 13.13 -15.74
C GLY A 11 11.10 13.65 -14.34
N SER A 12 12.13 14.48 -14.23
CA SER A 12 12.62 15.02 -12.95
C SER A 12 11.57 15.85 -12.21
N MET A 13 10.75 16.63 -12.92
CA MET A 13 9.66 17.41 -12.32
C MET A 13 8.64 16.52 -11.62
N TYR A 14 8.24 15.41 -12.25
CA TYR A 14 7.34 14.44 -11.63
C TYR A 14 7.96 13.84 -10.37
N LYS A 15 9.24 13.43 -10.43
CA LYS A 15 9.95 12.90 -9.25
C LYS A 15 9.96 13.89 -8.09
N ILE A 16 10.14 15.19 -8.37
CA ILE A 16 10.08 16.25 -7.35
C ILE A 16 8.68 16.35 -6.75
N LEU A 17 7.63 16.42 -7.58
CA LEU A 17 6.24 16.50 -7.13
C LEU A 17 5.86 15.32 -6.23
N VAL A 18 6.15 14.11 -6.68
CA VAL A 18 5.86 12.87 -5.93
C VAL A 18 6.66 12.83 -4.62
N LYS A 19 7.92 13.29 -4.62
CA LYS A 19 8.73 13.38 -3.40
C LYS A 19 8.16 14.39 -2.39
N VAL A 20 7.67 15.54 -2.86
CA VAL A 20 7.01 16.53 -1.99
C VAL A 20 5.74 15.96 -1.38
N LEU A 21 4.90 15.30 -2.19
CA LEU A 21 3.69 14.64 -1.69
C LEU A 21 4.02 13.56 -0.64
N ALA A 22 5.01 12.71 -0.94
CA ALA A 22 5.47 11.67 -0.04
C ALA A 22 6.00 12.23 1.29
N SER A 23 6.82 13.29 1.24
CA SER A 23 7.36 13.92 2.44
C SER A 23 6.28 14.55 3.32
N HIS A 24 5.22 15.08 2.72
CA HIS A 24 4.09 15.60 3.48
C HIS A 24 3.28 14.47 4.11
N THR A 25 3.01 13.39 3.37
CA THR A 25 2.35 12.21 3.90
C THR A 25 3.11 11.59 5.07
N GLU A 26 4.44 11.52 4.99
CA GLU A 26 5.31 11.01 6.06
C GLU A 26 5.10 11.74 7.40
N ASN A 27 4.77 13.03 7.37
CA ASN A 27 4.54 13.81 8.60
C ASN A 27 3.18 13.51 9.26
N VAL A 28 2.20 13.06 8.49
CA VAL A 28 0.82 12.83 8.97
C VAL A 28 0.55 11.35 9.22
N ILE A 29 1.35 10.45 8.64
CA ILE A 29 1.08 9.01 8.66
C ILE A 29 1.02 8.42 10.06
N ASN A 30 1.86 8.91 10.98
CA ASN A 30 1.88 8.49 12.39
C ASN A 30 0.60 8.84 13.15
N THR A 31 -0.21 9.77 12.64
CA THR A 31 -1.47 10.18 13.26
C THR A 31 -2.66 9.41 12.68
N ILE A 32 -2.51 8.84 11.48
CA ILE A 32 -3.60 8.21 10.73
C ILE A 32 -3.56 6.69 10.86
N ILE A 33 -2.36 6.11 11.03
CA ILE A 33 -2.14 4.67 11.10
C ILE A 33 -2.05 4.23 12.55
N GLY A 34 -2.68 3.10 12.88
CA GLY A 34 -2.62 2.52 14.22
C GLY A 34 -1.23 1.98 14.60
N ASP A 35 -0.97 1.90 15.89
CA ASP A 35 0.31 1.45 16.46
C ASP A 35 0.72 0.02 16.07
N SER A 36 -0.24 -0.78 15.57
CA SER A 36 0.00 -2.15 15.08
C SER A 36 0.67 -2.19 13.71
N GLN A 37 0.61 -1.11 12.92
CA GLN A 37 1.15 -1.06 11.58
C GLN A 37 2.49 -0.30 11.55
N ILE A 38 3.55 -1.10 11.53
CA ILE A 38 4.94 -0.65 11.74
C ILE A 38 5.69 -0.55 10.38
N ALA A 39 5.10 -1.06 9.28
CA ALA A 39 5.71 -1.05 7.96
C ALA A 39 5.74 0.35 7.32
N PHE A 40 6.88 0.73 6.73
CA PHE A 40 7.08 2.00 6.01
C PHE A 40 6.75 3.27 6.80
N VAL A 41 6.79 3.17 8.12
CA VAL A 41 6.63 4.29 9.04
C VAL A 41 7.99 4.72 9.57
N LYS A 42 8.22 6.03 9.68
CA LYS A 42 9.48 6.57 10.17
C LYS A 42 9.72 6.16 11.63
N ASN A 43 10.97 5.85 11.97
CA ASN A 43 11.40 5.41 13.30
C ASN A 43 10.95 4.00 13.71
N HIS A 44 10.39 3.23 12.77
CA HIS A 44 10.10 1.82 12.96
C HIS A 44 11.05 0.96 12.13
N GLN A 45 11.55 -0.11 12.75
CA GLN A 45 12.40 -1.09 12.09
C GLN A 45 11.62 -2.38 11.83
N ILE A 46 11.98 -3.09 10.75
CA ILE A 46 11.38 -4.39 10.44
C ILE A 46 11.62 -5.42 11.57
N LEU A 47 12.67 -5.21 12.36
CA LEU A 47 13.00 -6.04 13.52
C LEU A 47 11.97 -5.89 14.64
N ASP A 48 11.33 -4.74 14.79
CA ASP A 48 10.34 -4.49 15.85
C ASP A 48 9.15 -5.46 15.69
N ASN A 49 8.66 -5.64 14.45
CA ASN A 49 7.64 -6.62 14.11
C ASN A 49 8.04 -8.06 14.47
N PHE A 50 9.31 -8.41 14.22
CA PHE A 50 9.80 -9.75 14.51
C PHE A 50 9.87 -10.01 16.01
N VAL A 51 10.30 -9.02 16.80
CA VAL A 51 10.35 -9.12 18.27
C VAL A 51 8.95 -9.28 18.84
N ILE A 52 7.99 -8.46 18.42
CA ILE A 52 6.59 -8.54 18.87
C ILE A 52 5.99 -9.93 18.54
N ALA A 53 6.14 -10.40 17.30
CA ALA A 53 5.62 -11.71 16.90
C ALA A 53 6.25 -12.85 17.71
N LYS A 54 7.56 -12.75 17.99
CA LYS A 54 8.29 -13.74 18.79
C LYS A 54 7.80 -13.75 20.25
N GLU A 55 7.56 -12.59 20.84
CA GLU A 55 7.02 -12.48 22.20
C GLU A 55 5.62 -13.10 22.31
N ILE A 56 4.74 -12.84 21.35
CA ILE A 56 3.39 -13.43 21.29
C ILE A 56 3.47 -14.96 21.25
N ILE A 57 4.32 -15.52 20.36
CA ILE A 57 4.51 -16.97 20.23
C ILE A 57 5.09 -17.56 21.52
N ASN A 58 6.02 -16.85 22.18
CA ASN A 58 6.63 -17.31 23.41
C ASN A 58 5.63 -17.32 24.57
N MET A 59 4.77 -16.31 24.67
CA MET A 59 3.68 -16.24 25.65
C MET A 59 2.71 -17.41 25.48
N TRP A 60 2.27 -17.71 24.24
CA TRP A 60 1.39 -18.85 23.99
C TRP A 60 1.99 -20.18 24.45
N LYS A 61 3.30 -20.38 24.22
CA LYS A 61 4.01 -21.58 24.67
C LYS A 61 4.11 -21.68 26.19
N ASN A 62 4.41 -20.57 26.86
CA ASN A 62 4.60 -20.54 28.31
C ASN A 62 3.28 -20.71 29.07
N ASP A 63 2.20 -20.11 28.56
CA ASP A 63 0.89 -20.16 29.19
C ASP A 63 0.05 -21.37 28.72
N ASN A 64 0.64 -22.24 27.89
CA ASN A 64 -0.02 -23.41 27.30
C ASN A 64 -1.32 -23.05 26.54
N LEU A 65 -1.35 -21.85 25.96
CA LEU A 65 -2.47 -21.34 25.19
C LEU A 65 -2.37 -21.88 23.76
N GLY A 66 -3.43 -22.53 23.29
CA GLY A 66 -3.59 -22.80 21.87
C GLY A 66 -3.80 -21.49 21.10
N GLY A 67 -3.18 -21.35 19.93
CA GLY A 67 -3.31 -20.16 19.11
C GLY A 67 -3.14 -20.45 17.62
N LEU A 68 -3.75 -19.61 16.81
CA LEU A 68 -3.68 -19.66 15.34
C LEU A 68 -2.87 -18.46 14.84
N LEU A 69 -1.79 -18.73 14.11
CA LEU A 69 -1.05 -17.68 13.41
C LEU A 69 -1.52 -17.61 11.97
N VAL A 70 -2.16 -16.50 11.61
CA VAL A 70 -2.60 -16.24 10.24
C VAL A 70 -1.58 -15.32 9.57
N LYS A 71 -0.96 -15.80 8.50
CA LYS A 71 -0.12 -14.98 7.62
C LYS A 71 -0.92 -14.57 6.41
N LEU A 72 -1.26 -13.28 6.33
CA LEU A 72 -1.86 -12.69 5.13
C LEU A 72 -0.74 -12.18 4.23
N ASP A 73 -0.70 -12.66 2.99
CA ASP A 73 0.19 -12.13 1.95
C ASP A 73 -0.67 -11.44 0.90
N PHE A 74 -0.47 -10.14 0.76
CA PHE A 74 -1.22 -9.31 -0.16
C PHE A 74 -0.56 -9.36 -1.53
N GLU A 75 -0.87 -10.39 -2.32
CA GLU A 75 -0.42 -10.45 -3.70
C GLU A 75 -0.90 -9.20 -4.43
N LYS A 76 0.05 -8.41 -4.94
CA LYS A 76 -0.23 -7.29 -5.83
C LYS A 76 -1.20 -6.23 -5.30
N ALA A 77 -1.38 -6.09 -3.99
CA ALA A 77 -2.43 -5.23 -3.41
C ALA A 77 -2.32 -3.73 -3.76
N TYR A 78 -1.22 -3.29 -4.34
CA TYR A 78 -0.99 -1.93 -4.82
C TYR A 78 -1.17 -1.78 -6.34
N TYR A 79 -1.24 -2.87 -7.10
CA TYR A 79 -1.42 -2.89 -8.56
C TYR A 79 -2.89 -3.03 -9.00
N CYS A 80 -3.85 -3.09 -8.06
CA CYS A 80 -5.28 -3.20 -8.40
C CYS A 80 -6.16 -2.31 -7.50
N VAL A 81 -5.58 -1.25 -6.90
CA VAL A 81 -6.37 -0.33 -6.11
C VAL A 81 -7.07 0.63 -7.07
N ASP A 82 -8.37 0.40 -7.25
CA ASP A 82 -9.23 1.34 -7.95
C ASP A 82 -9.14 2.74 -7.30
N ASN A 83 -9.10 3.77 -8.13
CA ASN A 83 -8.96 5.16 -7.69
C ASN A 83 -10.15 5.58 -6.80
N GLY A 84 -11.36 5.11 -7.09
CA GLY A 84 -12.54 5.36 -6.27
C GLY A 84 -12.46 4.69 -4.89
N VAL A 85 -11.87 3.50 -4.82
CA VAL A 85 -11.57 2.83 -3.54
C VAL A 85 -10.56 3.62 -2.72
N LEU A 86 -9.45 4.04 -3.34
CA LEU A 86 -8.45 4.85 -2.63
C LEU A 86 -9.01 6.20 -2.16
N ASP A 87 -9.78 6.89 -3.01
CA ASP A 87 -10.43 8.15 -2.64
C ASP A 87 -11.36 7.98 -1.44
N SER A 88 -12.11 6.87 -1.40
CA SER A 88 -13.00 6.53 -0.29
C SER A 88 -12.22 6.25 1.00
N ILE A 89 -11.12 5.50 0.93
CA ILE A 89 -10.23 5.25 2.08
C ILE A 89 -9.65 6.56 2.61
N MET A 90 -9.12 7.40 1.72
CA MET A 90 -8.56 8.69 2.10
C MET A 90 -9.62 9.62 2.70
N ARG A 91 -10.86 9.55 2.22
CA ARG A 91 -11.99 10.30 2.79
C ARG A 91 -12.33 9.81 4.20
N GLU A 92 -12.35 8.50 4.43
CA GLU A 92 -12.55 7.90 5.77
C GLU A 92 -11.44 8.30 6.74
N MET A 93 -10.19 8.42 6.26
CA MET A 93 -9.03 8.90 7.04
C MET A 93 -9.03 10.42 7.30
N GLY A 94 -9.99 11.17 6.77
CA GLY A 94 -10.11 12.61 6.99
C GLY A 94 -9.26 13.48 6.05
N PHE A 95 -8.74 12.95 4.94
CA PHE A 95 -8.03 13.77 3.97
C PHE A 95 -8.96 14.76 3.25
N GLY A 96 -8.54 16.03 3.20
CA GLY A 96 -9.25 17.08 2.49
C GLY A 96 -9.32 16.84 0.98
N GLU A 97 -10.37 17.37 0.34
CA GLU A 97 -10.64 17.18 -1.09
C GLU A 97 -9.46 17.57 -1.99
N LYS A 98 -8.77 18.67 -1.68
CA LYS A 98 -7.60 19.13 -2.43
C LYS A 98 -6.50 18.07 -2.48
N TRP A 99 -6.24 17.42 -1.34
CA TRP A 99 -5.22 16.38 -1.24
C TRP A 99 -5.62 15.12 -1.99
N ARG A 100 -6.88 14.69 -1.84
CA ARG A 100 -7.44 13.56 -2.58
C ARG A 100 -7.37 13.77 -4.09
N ARG A 101 -7.68 14.97 -4.59
CA ARG A 101 -7.53 15.31 -6.02
C ARG A 101 -6.08 15.19 -6.49
N TRP A 102 -5.10 15.69 -5.72
CA TRP A 102 -3.69 15.53 -6.07
C TRP A 102 -3.25 14.08 -6.15
N MET A 103 -3.68 13.25 -5.20
CA MET A 103 -3.40 11.80 -5.22
C MET A 103 -4.10 11.10 -6.40
N SER A 104 -5.33 11.47 -6.70
CA SER A 104 -6.08 10.94 -7.85
C SER A 104 -5.41 11.29 -9.19
N SER A 105 -4.92 12.53 -9.34
CA SER A 105 -4.15 12.95 -10.52
C SER A 105 -2.83 12.18 -10.64
N TYR A 106 -2.14 11.92 -9.53
CA TYR A 106 -0.92 11.12 -9.53
C TYR A 106 -1.15 9.70 -10.09
N ILE A 107 -2.25 9.04 -9.71
CA ILE A 107 -2.57 7.67 -10.17
C ILE A 107 -3.03 7.63 -11.63
N THR A 108 -3.78 8.64 -12.08
CA THR A 108 -4.39 8.65 -13.42
C THR A 108 -3.47 9.13 -14.55
N THR A 109 -2.38 9.83 -14.25
CA THR A 109 -1.55 10.50 -15.27
C THR A 109 -0.45 9.61 -15.86
N LEU A 110 -0.43 8.32 -15.57
CA LEU A 110 0.66 7.43 -15.98
C LEU A 110 0.50 6.92 -17.42
N MET A 111 1.02 7.71 -18.36
CA MET A 111 1.29 7.29 -19.74
C MET A 111 2.76 6.90 -19.90
N LEU A 112 3.01 5.74 -20.52
CA LEU A 112 4.35 5.19 -20.71
C LEU A 112 4.65 4.93 -22.18
N SER A 113 5.94 4.97 -22.50
CA SER A 113 6.48 4.52 -23.78
C SER A 113 7.68 3.63 -23.52
N VAL A 114 7.86 2.58 -24.32
CA VAL A 114 9.06 1.75 -24.27
C VAL A 114 10.13 2.40 -25.17
N LEU A 115 11.35 2.53 -24.67
CA LEU A 115 12.48 2.96 -25.48
C LEU A 115 13.07 1.74 -26.21
N VAL A 116 12.90 1.69 -27.54
CA VAL A 116 13.49 0.66 -28.40
C VAL A 116 14.66 1.29 -29.16
N ASN A 117 15.88 0.83 -28.89
CA ASN A 117 17.12 1.40 -29.46
C ASN A 117 17.26 2.92 -29.27
N GLY A 118 16.81 3.45 -28.12
CA GLY A 118 16.87 4.88 -27.80
C GLY A 118 15.72 5.73 -28.36
N SER A 119 14.82 5.13 -29.16
CA SER A 119 13.64 5.81 -29.70
C SER A 119 12.38 5.40 -28.93
N PRO A 120 11.53 6.35 -28.50
CA PRO A 120 10.30 6.04 -27.79
C PRO A 120 9.26 5.43 -28.76
N THR A 121 8.59 4.37 -28.31
CA THR A 121 7.39 3.84 -28.98
C THR A 121 6.18 4.75 -28.75
N SER A 122 5.04 4.42 -29.37
CA SER A 122 3.75 5.03 -29.03
C SER A 122 3.50 4.96 -27.53
N GLN A 123 2.91 6.02 -26.99
CA GLN A 123 2.48 6.06 -25.60
C GLN A 123 1.27 5.15 -25.39
N PHE A 124 1.27 4.43 -24.29
CA PHE A 124 0.13 3.64 -23.82
C PHE A 124 -0.13 4.00 -22.35
N GLY A 125 -1.41 3.98 -21.96
CA GLY A 125 -1.78 4.10 -20.55
C GLY A 125 -1.29 2.87 -19.80
N MET A 126 -0.68 3.06 -18.63
CA MET A 126 -0.36 1.95 -17.74
C MET A 126 -1.60 1.67 -16.89
N GLU A 127 -2.11 0.44 -16.90
CA GLU A 127 -3.33 0.16 -16.15
C GLU A 127 -3.12 0.22 -14.64
N THR A 128 -1.95 -0.17 -14.10
CA THR A 128 -1.70 -0.04 -12.65
C THR A 128 -0.33 -0.64 -12.28
N GLU A 129 0.76 0.00 -12.70
CA GLU A 129 2.09 -0.36 -12.17
C GLU A 129 2.77 0.89 -11.63
N LEU A 130 2.67 1.11 -10.31
CA LEU A 130 3.47 2.12 -9.64
C LEU A 130 4.95 1.77 -9.83
N HIS A 131 5.72 2.79 -10.20
CA HIS A 131 7.14 2.63 -10.51
C HIS A 131 7.92 2.09 -9.32
N GLN A 132 8.80 1.12 -9.59
CA GLN A 132 9.81 0.72 -8.61
C GLN A 132 10.65 1.94 -8.23
N GLY A 133 10.67 2.28 -6.93
CA GLY A 133 11.35 3.46 -6.41
C GLY A 133 10.49 4.72 -6.31
N ASP A 134 9.17 4.60 -6.52
CA ASP A 134 8.24 5.70 -6.24
C ASP A 134 8.07 5.89 -4.71
N PRO A 135 8.31 7.12 -4.19
CA PRO A 135 8.25 7.37 -2.76
C PRO A 135 6.82 7.43 -2.18
N LEU A 136 5.76 7.46 -3.01
CA LEU A 136 4.36 7.42 -2.54
C LEU A 136 3.80 6.01 -2.40
N SER A 137 4.30 5.03 -3.16
CA SER A 137 3.79 3.64 -3.14
C SER A 137 3.69 3.03 -1.73
N PRO A 138 4.70 3.17 -0.86
CA PRO A 138 4.65 2.57 0.47
C PRO A 138 3.53 3.15 1.34
N PHE A 139 3.22 4.42 1.16
CA PHE A 139 2.16 5.10 1.92
C PHE A 139 0.76 4.73 1.42
N ILE A 140 0.60 4.58 0.10
CA ILE A 140 -0.66 4.08 -0.47
C ILE A 140 -0.92 2.65 0.00
N PHE A 141 0.11 1.79 0.01
CA PHE A 141 0.00 0.44 0.60
C PHE A 141 -0.51 0.52 2.02
N ASN A 142 0.13 1.39 2.81
CA ASN A 142 -0.23 1.56 4.21
C ASN A 142 -1.70 1.99 4.42
N PHE A 143 -2.22 2.88 3.57
CA PHE A 143 -3.62 3.31 3.67
C PHE A 143 -4.60 2.17 3.36
N VAL A 144 -4.26 1.36 2.37
CA VAL A 144 -5.09 0.22 1.94
C VAL A 144 -5.09 -0.86 3.02
N THR A 145 -3.94 -1.17 3.61
CA THR A 145 -3.84 -2.20 4.65
C THR A 145 -4.51 -1.80 5.95
N GLU A 146 -4.43 -0.52 6.34
CA GLU A 146 -5.06 -0.05 7.57
C GLU A 146 -6.58 -0.27 7.53
N VAL A 147 -7.24 0.10 6.43
CA VAL A 147 -8.70 -0.03 6.29
C VAL A 147 -9.14 -1.44 5.91
N ARG A 148 -8.41 -2.11 4.98
CA ARG A 148 -8.79 -3.46 4.54
C ARG A 148 -8.41 -4.55 5.53
N GLY A 149 -7.25 -4.45 6.19
CA GLY A 149 -6.83 -5.41 7.21
C GLY A 149 -7.85 -5.49 8.34
N PHE A 150 -8.33 -4.33 8.82
CA PHE A 150 -9.37 -4.28 9.83
C PHE A 150 -10.71 -4.84 9.33
N LYS A 151 -11.20 -4.42 8.15
CA LYS A 151 -12.47 -4.91 7.60
C LYS A 151 -12.46 -6.41 7.28
N GLN A 152 -11.36 -6.96 6.77
CA GLN A 152 -11.23 -8.38 6.48
C GLN A 152 -11.13 -9.23 7.74
N LEU A 153 -10.36 -8.79 8.74
CA LEU A 153 -10.29 -9.47 10.03
C LEU A 153 -11.65 -9.47 10.75
N VAL A 154 -12.40 -8.36 10.71
CA VAL A 154 -13.74 -8.25 11.30
C VAL A 154 -14.78 -9.10 10.56
N HIS A 155 -14.69 -9.18 9.23
CA HIS A 155 -15.60 -10.03 8.43
C HIS A 155 -15.29 -11.53 8.57
N GLU A 156 -14.01 -11.92 8.74
CA GLU A 156 -13.62 -13.32 8.94
C GLU A 156 -13.82 -13.81 10.39
N SER A 157 -13.88 -12.91 11.38
CA SER A 157 -14.05 -13.30 12.79
C SER A 157 -15.50 -13.34 13.29
N LEU A 158 -16.51 -13.01 12.47
CA LEU A 158 -17.94 -13.16 12.84
C LEU A 158 -18.87 -13.14 11.60
N PRO A 159 -19.69 -14.16 11.30
CA PRO A 159 -19.62 -15.61 11.56
C PRO A 159 -19.62 -16.45 10.25
N LEU A 160 -19.42 -17.76 10.43
CA LEU A 160 -19.95 -18.81 9.56
C LEU A 160 -21.33 -18.45 8.96
N ARG A 161 -21.37 -18.06 7.69
CA ARG A 161 -22.51 -18.29 6.82
C ARG A 161 -21.99 -18.39 5.38
N LEU A 162 -21.84 -19.63 4.94
CA LEU A 162 -21.92 -19.96 3.52
C LEU A 162 -23.28 -19.47 3.05
N ASP A 163 -23.30 -18.42 2.25
CA ASP A 163 -24.33 -18.23 1.24
C ASP A 163 -23.64 -17.65 0.01
N ASP A 164 -23.89 -18.34 -1.09
CA ASP A 164 -23.29 -18.22 -2.41
C ASP A 164 -23.40 -16.83 -3.05
N GLN A 165 -22.53 -16.65 -4.06
CA GLN A 165 -22.60 -15.71 -5.18
C GLN A 165 -21.90 -14.35 -5.01
N CYS A 166 -20.69 -14.23 -5.57
CA CYS A 166 -20.51 -13.76 -6.95
C CYS A 166 -19.11 -14.10 -7.47
#